data_AF-A0A8J7CBJ9-F1
#
_entry.id   AF-A0A8J7CBJ9-F1
#
_cell.length_a   1.000
_cell.length_b   1.000
_cell.length_c   1.000
_cell.angle_alpha   90.00
_cell.angle_beta   90.00
_cell.angle_gamma   90.00
#
_symmetry.space_group_name_H-M   'P 1'
#
loop_
_entity.id
_entity.type
_entity.pdbx_description
1 polymer ?
#
loop_
_entity_poly.entity_id
_entity_poly.type
_entity_poly.pdbx_seq_one_letter_code
_entity_poly.pdbx_strand_id
1 'polypeptide(L)'
;ANEGLPELDIVQFPSLWLPEQLLFIAGTTVEGMNLYRARISDEGKINGPAEPLTTGPGMSWLPTVSASGRIALSRFYFVIHLWEVALDPETGRPDGPPHRITRDASPTFSFSLTRDGDRLAYSTYAGHRGGGRTEVRLQDRASGEEKVPVTLSAAAVSLYPRLSGDGSLLSWRARADGGWVSWVAPIEDPVGRELCRACAVVDFFADGEYALVDWGRRLTRIRIADGNETAILELEEGRALLDTDLSWDDRWLAIQAGEADGNVAIYAVPLRDPPAVQEDWIRIAGGDTWVGAPRWSPDGGTLYYLSDRDDFICVWAQSLDPDTREPVGDPFPVVHAHTASMAMSTIRRSMWTLEVAKDRLVFNAGEMTGDVYTAMLEED
;
A
#
# COMPACT_ATOMS: atom_id res chain seq x y z
N ALA A 1 -31.10 8.48 -26.11
CA ALA A 1 -30.77 7.43 -25.13
C ALA A 1 -29.27 7.19 -25.25
N ASN A 2 -28.54 7.05 -24.15
CA ASN A 2 -27.13 6.68 -24.24
C ASN A 2 -27.06 5.23 -24.72
N GLU A 3 -26.48 5.03 -25.90
CA GLU A 3 -26.11 3.71 -26.41
C GLU A 3 -24.73 3.38 -25.85
N GLY A 4 -24.54 2.17 -25.32
CA GLY A 4 -23.30 1.79 -24.64
C GLY A 4 -23.02 0.31 -24.79
N LEU A 5 -21.74 -0.04 -24.76
CA LEU A 5 -21.30 -1.43 -24.68
C LEU A 5 -21.74 -2.03 -23.34
N PRO A 6 -22.10 -3.33 -23.30
CA PRO A 6 -22.24 -4.03 -22.03
C PRO A 6 -20.93 -3.92 -21.25
N GLU A 7 -21.03 -3.78 -19.94
CA GLU A 7 -19.86 -3.70 -19.06
C GLU A 7 -19.06 -5.00 -19.17
N LEU A 8 -17.87 -4.93 -19.79
CA LEU A 8 -16.97 -6.08 -19.89
C LEU A 8 -16.19 -6.28 -18.58
N ASP A 9 -15.70 -5.20 -17.98
CA ASP A 9 -14.91 -5.23 -16.75
C ASP A 9 -15.04 -3.94 -15.92
N ILE A 10 -14.41 -3.91 -14.74
CA ILE A 10 -14.42 -2.80 -13.76
C ILE A 10 -14.04 -1.47 -14.42
N VAL A 11 -13.00 -1.49 -15.27
CA VAL A 11 -12.59 -0.34 -16.05
C VAL A 11 -12.82 -0.66 -17.51
N GLN A 12 -13.50 0.23 -18.22
CA GLN A 12 -13.60 0.22 -19.68
C GLN A 12 -13.58 1.63 -20.24
N PHE A 13 -12.77 1.88 -21.26
CA PHE A 13 -12.69 3.20 -21.91
C PHE A 13 -12.29 3.08 -23.39
N PRO A 14 -12.80 3.96 -24.27
CA PRO A 14 -12.43 3.97 -25.68
C PRO A 14 -10.94 4.30 -25.85
N SER A 15 -10.31 3.69 -26.85
CA SER A 15 -8.89 3.90 -27.16
C SER A 15 -8.68 4.48 -28.56
N LEU A 16 -9.33 3.92 -29.59
CA LEU A 16 -9.22 4.39 -30.98
C LEU A 16 -10.54 4.22 -31.71
N TRP A 17 -10.91 5.23 -32.50
CA TRP A 17 -12.05 5.17 -33.41
C TRP A 17 -11.54 4.99 -34.83
N LEU A 18 -11.97 3.92 -35.49
CA LEU A 18 -11.63 3.55 -36.85
C LEU A 18 -12.91 3.48 -37.69
N PRO A 19 -12.83 3.49 -39.04
CA PRO A 19 -13.99 3.20 -39.87
C PRO A 19 -14.62 1.87 -39.45
N GLU A 20 -15.92 1.87 -39.16
CA GLU A 20 -16.72 0.70 -38.76
C GLU A 20 -16.30 -0.01 -37.46
N GLN A 21 -15.29 0.47 -36.73
CA GLN A 21 -14.81 -0.16 -35.50
C GLN A 21 -14.36 0.82 -34.42
N LEU A 22 -14.70 0.50 -33.18
CA LEU A 22 -14.17 1.13 -31.98
C LEU A 22 -13.25 0.15 -31.27
N LEU A 23 -11.98 0.53 -31.09
CA LEU A 23 -11.07 -0.16 -30.20
C LEU A 23 -11.17 0.45 -28.81
N PHE A 24 -11.26 -0.39 -27.80
CA PHE A 24 -11.38 0.04 -26.42
C PHE A 24 -10.66 -0.94 -25.50
N ILE A 25 -10.30 -0.47 -24.31
CA ILE A 25 -9.60 -1.28 -23.33
C ILE A 25 -10.58 -1.62 -22.21
N ALA A 26 -10.56 -2.88 -21.76
CA ALA A 26 -11.28 -3.30 -20.57
C ALA A 26 -10.39 -4.21 -19.70
N GLY A 27 -10.54 -4.12 -18.39
CA GLY A 27 -9.83 -4.98 -17.45
C GLY A 27 -9.49 -4.31 -16.11
N THR A 28 -8.52 -4.88 -15.41
CA THR A 28 -7.97 -4.33 -14.16
C THR A 28 -6.45 -4.39 -14.16
N THR A 29 -5.78 -3.54 -13.38
CA THR A 29 -4.31 -3.58 -13.25
C THR A 29 -3.80 -4.84 -12.53
N VAL A 30 -4.69 -5.68 -12.00
CA VAL A 30 -4.35 -6.90 -11.24
C VAL A 30 -4.58 -8.15 -12.09
N GLU A 31 -5.75 -8.29 -12.70
CA GLU A 31 -6.10 -9.44 -13.54
C GLU A 31 -5.60 -9.28 -15.00
N GLY A 32 -5.32 -8.03 -15.40
CA GLY A 32 -4.88 -7.66 -16.75
C GLY A 32 -5.86 -6.71 -17.44
N MET A 33 -5.32 -5.85 -18.30
CA MET A 33 -6.10 -4.94 -19.15
C MET A 33 -5.89 -5.35 -20.60
N ASN A 34 -6.98 -5.61 -21.30
CA ASN A 34 -6.94 -6.16 -22.65
C ASN A 34 -7.62 -5.25 -23.66
N LEU A 35 -7.18 -5.34 -24.91
CA LEU A 35 -7.74 -4.60 -26.03
C LEU A 35 -8.92 -5.38 -26.61
N TYR A 36 -10.01 -4.66 -26.88
CA TYR A 36 -11.23 -5.17 -27.47
C TYR A 36 -11.62 -4.36 -28.70
N ARG A 37 -12.39 -5.00 -29.58
CA ARG A 37 -12.99 -4.42 -30.78
C ARG A 37 -14.51 -4.46 -30.64
N ALA A 38 -15.18 -3.35 -30.91
CA ALA A 38 -16.62 -3.30 -31.14
C ALA A 38 -16.88 -2.80 -32.56
N ARG A 39 -17.81 -3.42 -33.28
CA ARG A 39 -18.24 -2.89 -34.57
C ARG A 39 -19.15 -1.68 -34.34
N ILE A 40 -19.05 -0.68 -35.20
CA ILE A 40 -19.88 0.53 -35.18
C ILE A 40 -20.41 0.83 -36.59
N SER A 41 -21.60 1.44 -36.69
CA SER A 41 -22.11 1.94 -37.97
C SER A 41 -21.44 3.26 -38.38
N ASP A 42 -21.72 3.75 -39.59
CA ASP A 42 -21.34 5.10 -40.04
C ASP A 42 -21.87 6.21 -39.12
N GLU A 43 -23.00 5.97 -38.44
CA GLU A 43 -23.58 6.88 -37.45
C GLU A 43 -22.89 6.76 -36.07
N GLY A 44 -21.92 5.84 -35.92
CA GLY A 44 -21.22 5.56 -34.67
C GLY A 44 -21.98 4.66 -33.69
N LYS A 45 -23.01 3.94 -34.16
CA LYS A 45 -23.79 3.05 -33.30
C LYS A 45 -23.13 1.71 -33.14
N ILE A 46 -22.94 1.27 -31.91
CA ILE A 46 -22.38 -0.05 -31.59
C ILE A 46 -23.26 -1.16 -32.16
N ASN A 47 -22.65 -2.12 -32.84
CA ASN A 47 -23.32 -3.24 -33.48
C ASN A 47 -22.71 -4.57 -33.03
N GLY A 48 -23.51 -5.42 -32.39
CA GLY A 48 -23.07 -6.75 -31.94
C GLY A 48 -22.22 -6.75 -30.67
N PRO A 49 -21.72 -7.94 -30.25
CA PRO A 49 -20.86 -8.05 -29.08
C PRO A 49 -19.46 -7.52 -29.37
N ALA A 50 -18.78 -7.08 -28.32
CA ALA A 50 -17.36 -6.79 -28.40
C ALA A 50 -16.52 -8.07 -28.42
N GLU A 51 -15.40 -8.03 -29.12
CA GLU A 51 -14.49 -9.14 -29.34
C GLU A 51 -13.11 -8.83 -28.76
N PRO A 52 -12.49 -9.74 -28.00
CA PRO A 52 -11.15 -9.52 -27.47
C PRO A 52 -10.10 -9.63 -28.59
N LEU A 53 -9.25 -8.61 -28.71
CA LEU A 53 -8.05 -8.62 -29.57
C LEU A 53 -6.80 -9.08 -28.82
N THR A 54 -6.76 -8.90 -27.49
CA THR A 54 -5.74 -9.48 -26.63
C THR A 54 -6.38 -10.21 -25.45
N THR A 55 -5.67 -11.17 -24.87
CA THR A 55 -6.11 -11.89 -23.66
C THR A 55 -4.92 -12.13 -22.72
N GLY A 56 -5.21 -12.56 -21.49
CA GLY A 56 -4.21 -12.95 -20.49
C GLY A 56 -3.70 -11.80 -19.61
N PRO A 57 -2.72 -12.09 -18.73
CA PRO A 57 -2.22 -11.15 -17.72
C PRO A 57 -1.34 -10.07 -18.34
N GLY A 58 -1.23 -8.93 -17.65
CA GLY A 58 -0.52 -7.75 -18.13
C GLY A 58 -1.46 -6.71 -18.73
N MET A 59 -0.92 -5.54 -19.06
CA MET A 59 -1.71 -4.40 -19.53
C MET A 59 -1.35 -4.07 -20.97
N SER A 60 -2.29 -4.32 -21.88
CA SER A 60 -2.29 -3.81 -23.25
C SER A 60 -2.73 -2.35 -23.23
N TRP A 61 -1.84 -1.42 -23.60
CA TRP A 61 -2.10 0.01 -23.51
C TRP A 61 -1.62 0.76 -24.74
N LEU A 62 -2.27 1.90 -25.01
CA LEU A 62 -1.90 2.85 -26.08
C LEU A 62 -1.70 2.19 -27.46
N PRO A 63 -2.71 1.48 -28.01
CA PRO A 63 -2.63 0.97 -29.37
C PRO A 63 -2.49 2.13 -30.37
N THR A 64 -1.78 1.88 -31.46
CA THR A 64 -1.71 2.75 -32.63
C THR A 64 -1.95 1.93 -33.89
N VAL A 65 -2.57 2.52 -34.91
CA VAL A 65 -2.92 1.82 -36.15
C VAL A 65 -2.41 2.62 -37.35
N SER A 66 -1.70 1.95 -38.24
CA SER A 66 -1.24 2.52 -39.51
C SER A 66 -2.37 2.53 -40.56
N ALA A 67 -2.21 3.33 -41.62
CA ALA A 67 -3.13 3.32 -42.77
C ALA A 67 -3.27 1.94 -43.46
N SER A 68 -2.27 1.07 -43.30
CA SER A 68 -2.29 -0.30 -43.83
C SER A 68 -2.98 -1.32 -42.91
N GLY A 69 -3.59 -0.89 -41.81
CA GLY A 69 -4.22 -1.77 -40.83
C GLY A 69 -3.24 -2.43 -39.86
N ARG A 70 -1.92 -2.20 -39.95
CA ARG A 70 -0.97 -2.68 -38.93
C ARG A 70 -1.18 -1.96 -37.61
N ILE A 71 -1.37 -2.73 -36.53
CA ILE A 71 -1.45 -2.25 -35.16
C ILE A 71 -0.09 -2.40 -34.47
N ALA A 72 0.30 -1.40 -33.68
CA ALA A 72 1.37 -1.50 -32.70
C ALA A 72 0.79 -1.27 -31.30
N LEU A 73 1.18 -2.09 -30.33
CA LEU A 73 0.63 -2.09 -28.99
C LEU A 73 1.76 -2.26 -27.97
N SER A 74 1.66 -1.56 -26.84
CA SER A 74 2.55 -1.77 -25.70
C SER A 74 1.92 -2.77 -24.74
N ARG A 75 2.65 -3.82 -24.38
CA ARG A 75 2.22 -4.74 -23.32
C ARG A 75 3.22 -4.68 -22.19
N PHE A 76 2.77 -4.28 -21.01
CA PHE A 76 3.62 -4.15 -19.84
C PHE A 76 2.99 -4.75 -18.60
N TYR A 77 3.84 -5.13 -17.66
CA TYR A 77 3.49 -5.63 -16.34
C TYR A 77 3.93 -4.59 -15.32
N PHE A 78 3.07 -4.37 -14.32
CA PHE A 78 3.40 -3.57 -13.15
C PHE A 78 3.03 -4.39 -11.92
N VAL A 79 4.03 -4.90 -11.23
CA VAL A 79 3.84 -5.74 -10.05
C VAL A 79 4.50 -5.06 -8.87
N ILE A 80 3.73 -4.87 -7.80
CA ILE A 80 4.26 -4.32 -6.56
C ILE A 80 4.88 -5.47 -5.76
N HIS A 81 6.19 -5.43 -5.60
CA HIS A 81 6.96 -6.37 -4.81
C HIS A 81 7.42 -5.74 -3.50
N LEU A 82 7.78 -6.60 -2.55
CA LEU A 82 8.47 -6.18 -1.34
C LEU A 82 9.98 -6.28 -1.55
N TRP A 83 10.67 -5.27 -1.06
CA TRP A 83 12.11 -5.10 -1.12
C TRP A 83 12.64 -4.88 0.28
N GLU A 84 13.84 -5.38 0.54
CA GLU A 84 14.50 -5.27 1.84
C GLU A 84 15.88 -4.67 1.70
N VAL A 85 16.24 -3.81 2.65
CA VAL A 85 17.60 -3.32 2.84
C VAL A 85 18.02 -3.56 4.29
N ALA A 86 19.24 -4.05 4.49
CA ALA A 86 19.81 -4.18 5.83
C ALA A 86 20.16 -2.78 6.37
N LEU A 87 20.08 -2.60 7.68
CA LEU A 87 20.42 -1.36 8.35
C LEU A 87 21.59 -1.59 9.30
N ASP A 88 22.57 -0.70 9.25
CA ASP A 88 23.62 -0.62 10.25
C ASP A 88 22.99 -0.21 11.60
N PRO A 89 23.14 -1.02 12.66
CA PRO A 89 22.42 -0.80 13.92
C PRO A 89 22.96 0.38 14.73
N GLU A 90 24.16 0.89 14.43
CA GLU A 90 24.74 2.05 15.14
C GLU A 90 24.32 3.37 14.50
N THR A 91 24.17 3.38 13.17
CA THR A 91 23.96 4.61 12.39
C THR A 91 22.57 4.71 11.77
N GLY A 92 21.82 3.61 11.70
CA GLY A 92 20.53 3.54 10.99
C GLY A 92 20.66 3.71 9.47
N ARG A 93 21.86 3.58 8.92
CA ARG A 93 22.13 3.74 7.48
C ARG A 93 22.02 2.40 6.75
N PRO A 94 21.71 2.40 5.44
CA PRO A 94 21.66 1.16 4.67
C PRO A 94 23.02 0.46 4.61
N ASP A 95 23.05 -0.84 4.95
CA ASP A 95 24.21 -1.71 4.82
C ASP A 95 24.07 -2.59 3.56
N GLY A 96 24.42 -2.00 2.41
CA GLY A 96 24.34 -2.65 1.11
C GLY A 96 23.08 -2.32 0.29
N PRO A 97 22.96 -2.89 -0.92
CA PRO A 97 21.86 -2.58 -1.83
C PRO A 97 20.56 -3.30 -1.43
N PRO A 98 19.39 -2.72 -1.75
CA PRO A 98 18.12 -3.39 -1.55
C PRO A 98 17.97 -4.62 -2.45
N HIS A 99 17.25 -5.63 -1.98
CA HIS A 99 16.95 -6.84 -2.74
C HIS A 99 15.48 -7.25 -2.61
N ARG A 100 14.92 -7.88 -3.65
CA ARG A 100 13.53 -8.30 -3.70
C ARG A 100 13.30 -9.54 -2.83
N ILE A 101 12.28 -9.51 -1.96
CA ILE A 101 11.94 -10.63 -1.06
C ILE A 101 10.69 -11.41 -1.50
N THR A 102 9.77 -10.80 -2.26
CA THR A 102 8.65 -11.52 -2.86
C THR A 102 8.94 -11.97 -4.29
N ARG A 103 8.37 -13.11 -4.71
CA ARG A 103 8.57 -13.69 -6.05
C ARG A 103 7.28 -13.90 -6.84
N ASP A 104 6.14 -13.76 -6.17
CA ASP A 104 4.83 -14.07 -6.73
C ASP A 104 4.37 -12.99 -7.71
N ALA A 105 3.55 -13.39 -8.67
CA ALA A 105 2.94 -12.46 -9.65
C ALA A 105 1.84 -11.58 -9.03
N SER A 106 1.35 -11.92 -7.84
CA SER A 106 0.33 -11.15 -7.14
C SER A 106 0.93 -9.91 -6.46
N PRO A 107 0.38 -8.71 -6.69
CA PRO A 107 0.89 -7.49 -6.07
C PRO A 107 0.70 -7.53 -4.54
N THR A 108 1.67 -6.97 -3.82
CA THR A 108 1.65 -6.87 -2.35
C THR A 108 1.47 -5.41 -1.91
N PHE A 109 0.26 -5.06 -1.45
CA PHE A 109 -0.09 -3.66 -1.14
C PHE A 109 0.17 -3.25 0.32
N SER A 110 -0.05 -4.16 1.27
CA SER A 110 0.06 -3.86 2.70
C SER A 110 0.73 -5.02 3.40
N PHE A 111 1.62 -4.71 4.33
CA PHE A 111 2.43 -5.68 5.05
C PHE A 111 2.81 -5.14 6.43
N SER A 112 3.26 -6.04 7.30
CA SER A 112 3.80 -5.74 8.64
C SER A 112 4.87 -6.75 9.02
N LEU A 113 5.78 -6.34 9.91
CA LEU A 113 6.86 -7.16 10.45
C LEU A 113 6.72 -7.29 11.97
N THR A 114 7.24 -8.38 12.52
CA THR A 114 7.60 -8.41 13.94
C THR A 114 8.83 -7.54 14.20
N ARG A 115 9.05 -7.09 15.45
CA ARG A 115 10.18 -6.22 15.80
C ARG A 115 11.54 -6.86 15.50
N ASP A 116 11.67 -8.17 15.70
CA ASP A 116 12.87 -8.92 15.31
C ASP A 116 13.02 -9.06 13.78
N GLY A 117 11.96 -8.86 13.02
CA GLY A 117 11.92 -9.07 11.58
C GLY A 117 11.88 -10.54 11.19
N ASP A 118 11.59 -11.48 12.09
CA ASP A 118 11.57 -12.91 11.78
C ASP A 118 10.26 -13.34 11.10
N ARG A 119 9.17 -12.58 11.27
CA ARG A 119 7.89 -12.85 10.61
C ARG A 119 7.44 -11.66 9.76
N LEU A 120 6.88 -11.97 8.60
CA LEU A 120 6.28 -11.02 7.67
C LEU A 120 4.84 -11.42 7.40
N ALA A 121 3.90 -10.52 7.68
CA ALA A 121 2.51 -10.66 7.25
C ALA A 121 2.26 -9.72 6.09
N TYR A 122 1.62 -10.21 5.04
CA TYR A 122 1.30 -9.39 3.88
C TYR A 122 0.00 -9.81 3.21
N SER A 123 -0.70 -8.84 2.62
CA SER A 123 -1.94 -9.12 1.91
C SER A 123 -1.68 -9.40 0.44
N THR A 124 -2.28 -10.47 -0.08
CA THR A 124 -2.28 -10.79 -1.50
C THR A 124 -3.69 -10.89 -2.03
N TYR A 125 -3.82 -10.62 -3.32
CA TYR A 125 -5.06 -10.77 -4.07
C TYR A 125 -4.82 -11.76 -5.22
N ALA A 126 -5.71 -12.73 -5.36
CA ALA A 126 -5.61 -13.74 -6.41
C ALA A 126 -6.99 -14.19 -6.91
N GLY A 127 -7.07 -14.58 -8.18
CA GLY A 127 -8.27 -15.11 -8.82
C GLY A 127 -8.89 -14.14 -9.83
N HIS A 128 -9.97 -14.58 -10.47
CA HIS A 128 -10.69 -13.86 -11.53
C HIS A 128 -12.03 -13.32 -11.02
N ARG A 129 -12.62 -12.36 -11.75
CA ARG A 129 -13.97 -11.81 -11.49
C ARG A 129 -14.99 -12.89 -11.10
N GLY A 130 -15.65 -12.70 -9.96
CA GLY A 130 -16.69 -13.60 -9.43
C GLY A 130 -16.20 -14.74 -8.54
N GLY A 131 -14.88 -14.96 -8.44
CA GLY A 131 -14.28 -16.00 -7.59
C GLY A 131 -12.95 -15.62 -6.94
N GLY A 132 -12.53 -14.36 -7.04
CA GLY A 132 -11.30 -13.85 -6.44
C GLY A 132 -11.28 -14.00 -4.91
N ARG A 133 -10.06 -14.06 -4.38
CA ARG A 133 -9.77 -14.18 -2.96
C ARG A 133 -8.75 -13.14 -2.54
N THR A 134 -8.93 -12.64 -1.33
CA THR A 134 -7.92 -11.82 -0.66
C THR A 134 -7.44 -12.59 0.55
N GLU A 135 -6.13 -12.73 0.65
CA GLU A 135 -5.47 -13.54 1.65
C GLU A 135 -4.54 -12.68 2.50
N VAL A 136 -4.41 -13.03 3.77
CA VAL A 136 -3.25 -12.65 4.57
C VAL A 136 -2.30 -13.84 4.55
N ARG A 137 -1.08 -13.61 4.09
CA ARG A 137 0.01 -14.58 4.14
C ARG A 137 0.94 -14.23 5.29
N LEU A 138 1.38 -15.24 6.02
CA LEU A 138 2.32 -15.13 7.11
C LEU A 138 3.55 -15.97 6.78
N GLN A 139 4.68 -15.32 6.61
CA GLN A 139 5.94 -15.94 6.25
C GLN A 139 6.90 -15.94 7.44
N ASP A 140 7.45 -17.11 7.75
CA ASP A 140 8.64 -17.26 8.58
C ASP A 140 9.87 -16.98 7.71
N ARG A 141 10.66 -15.98 8.07
CA ARG A 141 11.75 -15.47 7.21
C ARG A 141 13.01 -16.31 7.28
N ALA A 142 13.21 -17.08 8.35
CA ALA A 142 14.37 -17.95 8.49
C ALA A 142 14.23 -19.23 7.64
N SER A 143 13.06 -19.87 7.68
CA SER A 143 12.77 -21.10 6.95
C SER A 143 12.19 -20.86 5.56
N GLY A 144 11.56 -19.71 5.33
CA GLY A 144 10.78 -19.41 4.14
C GLY A 144 9.40 -20.09 4.14
N GLU A 145 8.99 -20.76 5.22
CA GLU A 145 7.66 -21.37 5.35
C GLU A 145 6.58 -20.28 5.31
N GLU A 146 5.50 -20.54 4.58
CA GLU A 146 4.37 -19.63 4.46
C GLU A 146 3.07 -20.30 4.90
N LYS A 147 2.27 -19.57 5.69
CA LYS A 147 0.94 -19.95 6.15
C LYS A 147 -0.08 -18.93 5.65
N VAL A 148 -1.32 -19.36 5.48
CA VAL A 148 -2.44 -18.51 5.07
C VAL A 148 -3.49 -18.49 6.20
N PRO A 149 -3.30 -17.65 7.25
CA PRO A 149 -4.23 -17.60 8.38
C PRO A 149 -5.62 -17.03 8.01
N VAL A 150 -5.72 -16.22 6.95
CA VAL A 150 -6.97 -15.56 6.56
C VAL A 150 -7.17 -15.69 5.05
N THR A 151 -8.33 -16.20 4.65
CA THR A 151 -8.78 -16.24 3.25
C THR A 151 -10.23 -15.75 3.18
N LEU A 152 -10.45 -14.67 2.45
CA LEU A 152 -11.78 -14.07 2.27
C LEU A 152 -12.11 -13.95 0.78
N SER A 153 -13.39 -13.81 0.45
CA SER A 153 -13.78 -13.41 -0.89
C SER A 153 -13.23 -12.01 -1.21
N ALA A 154 -12.91 -11.78 -2.48
CA ALA A 154 -12.29 -10.56 -3.01
C ALA A 154 -13.16 -9.29 -2.94
N ALA A 155 -13.66 -8.93 -1.76
CA ALA A 155 -14.38 -7.68 -1.53
C ALA A 155 -13.43 -6.45 -1.39
N ALA A 156 -12.13 -6.68 -1.19
CA ALA A 156 -11.10 -5.65 -1.08
C ALA A 156 -9.75 -6.18 -1.58
N VAL A 157 -8.91 -5.32 -2.17
CA VAL A 157 -7.57 -5.71 -2.68
C VAL A 157 -6.51 -5.88 -1.60
N SER A 158 -6.79 -5.45 -0.37
CA SER A 158 -5.92 -5.61 0.80
C SER A 158 -6.75 -5.79 2.07
N LEU A 159 -6.22 -6.58 3.01
CA LEU A 159 -6.77 -6.80 4.34
C LEU A 159 -5.95 -6.06 5.44
N TYR A 160 -4.97 -5.23 5.07
CA TYR A 160 -4.19 -4.39 5.99
C TYR A 160 -3.70 -5.15 7.25
N PRO A 161 -2.89 -6.22 7.10
CA PRO A 161 -2.46 -7.00 8.25
C PRO A 161 -1.48 -6.23 9.13
N ARG A 162 -1.68 -6.27 10.46
CA ARG A 162 -0.71 -5.78 11.45
C ARG A 162 -0.31 -6.91 12.40
N LEU A 163 0.99 -7.11 12.57
CA LEU A 163 1.58 -8.00 13.57
C LEU A 163 1.88 -7.21 14.84
N SER A 164 1.71 -7.82 16.01
CA SER A 164 2.30 -7.27 17.24
C SER A 164 3.82 -7.42 17.21
N GLY A 165 4.51 -6.53 17.91
CA GLY A 165 5.98 -6.49 17.88
C GLY A 165 6.66 -7.79 18.34
N ASP A 166 6.03 -8.52 19.25
CA ASP A 166 6.47 -9.83 19.76
C ASP A 166 6.05 -11.03 18.88
N GLY A 167 5.23 -10.80 17.85
CA GLY A 167 4.72 -11.85 16.97
C GLY A 167 3.66 -12.75 17.59
N SER A 168 3.01 -12.34 18.69
CA SER A 168 1.94 -13.14 19.31
C SER A 168 0.57 -12.90 18.68
N LEU A 169 0.32 -11.72 18.09
CA LEU A 169 -0.97 -11.30 17.56
C LEU A 169 -0.90 -10.89 16.08
N LEU A 170 -2.01 -11.14 15.39
CA LEU A 170 -2.30 -10.66 14.05
C LEU A 170 -3.65 -9.96 14.07
N SER A 171 -3.71 -8.75 13.51
CA SER A 171 -4.96 -8.11 13.12
C SER A 171 -5.09 -8.02 11.60
N TRP A 172 -6.33 -7.94 11.14
CA TRP A 172 -6.65 -7.64 9.75
C TRP A 172 -7.99 -6.90 9.68
N ARG A 173 -8.22 -6.24 8.55
CA ARG A 173 -9.41 -5.46 8.28
C ARG A 173 -10.18 -6.07 7.11
N ALA A 174 -11.46 -6.33 7.32
CA ALA A 174 -12.33 -6.96 6.32
C ALA A 174 -13.66 -6.23 6.18
N ARG A 175 -14.35 -6.44 5.05
CA ARG A 175 -15.73 -6.00 4.87
C ARG A 175 -16.69 -7.00 5.51
N ALA A 176 -17.56 -6.52 6.38
CA ALA A 176 -18.65 -7.29 6.97
C ALA A 176 -19.88 -6.38 7.15
N ASP A 177 -21.07 -6.89 6.85
CA ASP A 177 -22.35 -6.17 6.96
C ASP A 177 -22.35 -4.78 6.27
N GLY A 178 -21.67 -4.66 5.14
CA GLY A 178 -21.54 -3.40 4.38
C GLY A 178 -20.49 -2.42 4.92
N GLY A 179 -19.95 -2.64 6.12
CA GLY A 179 -18.95 -1.80 6.77
C GLY A 179 -17.54 -2.42 6.80
N TRP A 180 -16.56 -1.63 7.26
CA TRP A 180 -15.24 -2.15 7.62
C TRP A 180 -15.23 -2.63 9.07
N VAL A 181 -14.60 -3.77 9.33
CA VAL A 181 -14.44 -4.36 10.66
C VAL A 181 -12.99 -4.77 10.83
N SER A 182 -12.41 -4.43 11.99
CA SER A 182 -11.07 -4.88 12.37
C SER A 182 -11.18 -6.09 13.29
N TRP A 183 -10.42 -7.12 12.95
CA TRP A 183 -10.35 -8.40 13.64
C TRP A 183 -8.97 -8.56 14.27
N VAL A 184 -8.89 -9.32 15.37
CA VAL A 184 -7.63 -9.69 16.01
C VAL A 184 -7.65 -11.16 16.41
N ALA A 185 -6.52 -11.84 16.26
CA ALA A 185 -6.33 -13.22 16.68
C ALA A 185 -4.89 -13.47 17.19
N PRO A 186 -4.69 -14.44 18.09
CA PRO A 186 -3.37 -15.04 18.28
C PRO A 186 -2.85 -15.65 16.98
N ILE A 187 -1.54 -15.56 16.73
CA ILE A 187 -0.96 -16.13 15.50
C ILE A 187 -1.00 -17.66 15.50
N GLU A 188 -0.73 -18.28 16.65
CA GLU A 188 -0.69 -19.74 16.78
C GLU A 188 -2.08 -20.39 16.71
N ASP A 189 -3.15 -19.62 16.99
CA ASP A 189 -4.54 -20.04 16.86
C ASP A 189 -5.38 -18.89 16.28
N PRO A 190 -5.46 -18.76 14.93
CA PRO A 190 -5.99 -17.59 14.25
C PRO A 190 -7.52 -17.52 14.25
N VAL A 191 -8.18 -17.92 15.34
CA VAL A 191 -9.61 -17.69 15.55
C VAL A 191 -9.82 -16.20 15.81
N GLY A 192 -10.14 -15.47 14.74
CA GLY A 192 -10.43 -14.05 14.79
C GLY A 192 -11.62 -13.71 15.66
N ARG A 193 -11.47 -12.70 16.49
CA ARG A 193 -12.59 -11.97 17.08
C ARG A 193 -12.66 -10.55 16.56
N GLU A 194 -13.86 -10.03 16.47
CA GLU A 194 -14.11 -8.62 16.16
C GLU A 194 -13.54 -7.76 17.30
N LEU A 195 -12.72 -6.76 16.95
CA LEU A 195 -12.23 -5.77 17.90
C LEU A 195 -13.09 -4.50 17.86
N CYS A 196 -13.36 -3.99 16.64
CA CYS A 196 -14.18 -2.80 16.44
C CYS A 196 -14.68 -2.68 14.99
N ARG A 197 -15.74 -1.88 14.81
CA ARG A 197 -16.33 -1.53 13.50
C ARG A 197 -15.99 -0.10 13.12
N ALA A 198 -15.88 0.16 11.81
CA ALA A 198 -15.51 1.46 11.24
C ALA A 198 -14.17 2.03 11.74
N CYS A 199 -13.29 1.16 12.24
CA CYS A 199 -11.96 1.48 12.74
C CYS A 199 -10.87 0.80 11.88
N ALA A 200 -9.60 1.11 12.14
CA ALA A 200 -8.44 0.34 11.71
C ALA A 200 -7.51 0.09 12.90
N VAL A 201 -7.07 -1.15 13.11
CA VAL A 201 -5.92 -1.42 14.00
C VAL A 201 -4.67 -0.99 13.23
N VAL A 202 -3.96 -0.02 13.77
CA VAL A 202 -2.78 0.56 13.11
C VAL A 202 -1.48 0.09 13.74
N ASP A 203 -1.49 -0.30 15.02
CA ASP A 203 -0.34 -0.88 15.72
C ASP A 203 -0.78 -1.63 17.01
N PHE A 204 0.18 -2.25 17.70
CA PHE A 204 0.03 -2.85 19.03
C PHE A 204 1.02 -2.25 20.01
N PHE A 205 0.56 -2.06 21.25
CA PHE A 205 1.44 -1.65 22.35
C PHE A 205 2.40 -2.79 22.73
N ALA A 206 3.57 -2.42 23.26
CA ALA A 206 4.64 -3.36 23.62
C ALA A 206 4.23 -4.40 24.68
N ASP A 207 3.20 -4.09 25.48
CA ASP A 207 2.64 -5.00 26.48
C ASP A 207 1.80 -6.15 25.89
N GLY A 208 1.43 -6.09 24.61
CA GLY A 208 0.58 -7.07 23.93
C GLY A 208 -0.88 -7.11 24.43
N GLU A 209 -1.25 -6.24 25.38
CA GLU A 209 -2.61 -6.17 25.93
C GLU A 209 -3.50 -5.19 25.19
N TYR A 210 -2.90 -4.23 24.47
CA TYR A 210 -3.60 -3.14 23.81
C TYR A 210 -3.26 -3.00 22.33
N ALA A 211 -4.27 -2.61 21.57
CA ALA A 211 -4.13 -2.16 20.18
C ALA A 211 -4.21 -0.63 20.12
N LEU A 212 -3.40 -0.03 19.24
CA LEU A 212 -3.57 1.34 18.78
C LEU A 212 -4.57 1.32 17.60
N VAL A 213 -5.65 2.09 17.74
CA VAL A 213 -6.79 2.04 16.83
C VAL A 213 -7.11 3.42 16.29
N ASP A 214 -7.20 3.50 14.97
CA ASP A 214 -7.61 4.68 14.22
C ASP A 214 -9.11 4.67 13.89
N TRP A 215 -9.74 5.82 14.17
CA TRP A 215 -11.14 6.14 13.87
C TRP A 215 -11.27 7.29 12.84
N GLY A 216 -10.20 7.61 12.13
CA GLY A 216 -10.08 8.65 11.11
C GLY A 216 -9.55 9.98 11.63
N ARG A 217 -10.14 10.52 12.71
CA ARG A 217 -9.65 11.76 13.38
C ARG A 217 -9.24 11.54 14.83
N ARG A 218 -9.35 10.31 15.33
CA ARG A 218 -9.08 9.97 16.72
C ARG A 218 -8.27 8.69 16.75
N LEU A 219 -7.18 8.72 17.51
CA LEU A 219 -6.46 7.52 17.91
C LEU A 219 -6.91 7.13 19.32
N THR A 220 -7.17 5.84 19.52
CA THR A 220 -7.46 5.27 20.83
C THR A 220 -6.56 4.09 21.14
N ARG A 221 -6.34 3.88 22.43
CA ARG A 221 -5.78 2.65 22.99
C ARG A 221 -6.95 1.77 23.39
N ILE A 222 -7.09 0.61 22.75
CA ILE A 222 -8.16 -0.35 23.05
C ILE A 222 -7.56 -1.58 23.71
N ARG A 223 -8.06 -1.93 24.90
CA ARG A 223 -7.69 -3.19 25.55
C ARG A 223 -8.30 -4.34 24.78
N ILE A 224 -7.46 -5.25 24.32
CA ILE A 224 -7.88 -6.34 23.43
C ILE A 224 -8.84 -7.28 24.15
N ALA A 225 -8.63 -7.55 25.46
CA ALA A 225 -9.44 -8.48 26.25
C ALA A 225 -10.94 -8.14 26.29
N ASP A 226 -11.29 -6.88 26.54
CA ASP A 226 -12.65 -6.45 26.87
C ASP A 226 -13.17 -5.29 26.00
N GLY A 227 -12.34 -4.72 25.12
CA GLY A 227 -12.69 -3.61 24.25
C GLY A 227 -12.70 -2.24 24.93
N ASN A 228 -12.20 -2.11 26.16
CA ASN A 228 -12.15 -0.82 26.84
C ASN A 228 -11.24 0.18 26.12
N GLU A 229 -11.74 1.36 25.83
CA GLU A 229 -11.03 2.40 25.06
C GLU A 229 -10.53 3.54 25.95
N THR A 230 -9.35 4.07 25.63
CA THR A 230 -8.83 5.33 26.16
C THR A 230 -8.38 6.21 25.00
N ALA A 231 -8.74 7.50 25.02
CA ALA A 231 -8.34 8.44 23.98
C ALA A 231 -6.82 8.71 24.05
N ILE A 232 -6.16 8.71 22.89
CA ILE A 232 -4.72 8.94 22.76
C ILE A 232 -4.42 10.25 22.03
N LEU A 233 -5.15 10.52 20.95
CA LEU A 233 -4.99 11.72 20.15
C LEU A 233 -6.32 12.05 19.49
N GLU A 234 -6.66 13.33 19.41
CA GLU A 234 -7.77 13.82 18.59
C GLU A 234 -7.26 14.95 17.71
N LEU A 235 -7.48 14.83 16.40
CA LEU A 235 -7.06 15.82 15.43
C LEU A 235 -8.10 16.95 15.32
N GLU A 236 -7.60 18.17 15.16
CA GLU A 236 -8.43 19.35 14.88
C GLU A 236 -9.33 19.14 13.65
N GLU A 237 -10.47 19.84 13.63
CA GLU A 237 -11.39 19.78 12.51
C GLU A 237 -10.72 20.26 11.21
N GLY A 238 -10.89 19.51 10.12
CA GLY A 238 -10.25 19.79 8.84
C GLY A 238 -8.87 19.14 8.65
N ARG A 239 -8.25 18.59 9.70
CA ARG A 239 -7.06 17.73 9.56
C ARG A 239 -7.45 16.27 9.40
N ALA A 240 -6.65 15.54 8.62
CA ALA A 240 -6.80 14.10 8.41
C ALA A 240 -5.54 13.37 8.87
N LEU A 241 -5.73 12.26 9.60
CA LEU A 241 -4.67 11.30 9.86
C LEU A 241 -4.57 10.37 8.64
N LEU A 242 -3.37 10.22 8.10
CA LEU A 242 -3.13 9.43 6.88
C LEU A 242 -2.36 8.15 7.18
N ASP A 243 -1.41 8.20 8.12
CA ASP A 243 -0.69 7.04 8.62
C ASP A 243 -0.13 7.35 10.02
N THR A 244 0.22 6.32 10.79
CA THR A 244 0.84 6.45 12.11
C THR A 244 1.69 5.23 12.46
N ASP A 245 2.65 5.44 13.36
CA ASP A 245 3.51 4.40 13.93
C ASP A 245 3.78 4.68 15.41
N LEU A 246 3.78 3.63 16.24
CA LEU A 246 4.08 3.72 17.67
C LEU A 246 5.58 3.46 17.89
N SER A 247 6.24 4.31 18.68
CA SER A 247 7.62 4.06 19.06
C SER A 247 7.72 2.78 19.89
N TRP A 248 8.86 2.09 19.80
CA TRP A 248 9.00 0.74 20.38
C TRP A 248 8.90 0.71 21.91
N ASP A 249 9.11 1.86 22.55
CA ASP A 249 8.99 2.11 23.99
C ASP A 249 7.60 2.64 24.41
N ASP A 250 6.65 2.73 23.48
CA ASP A 250 5.29 3.26 23.66
C ASP A 250 5.25 4.69 24.24
N ARG A 251 6.27 5.53 23.96
CA ARG A 251 6.34 6.91 24.46
C ARG A 251 6.06 7.98 23.41
N TRP A 252 6.07 7.62 22.13
CA TRP A 252 5.89 8.56 21.03
C TRP A 252 5.04 7.94 19.93
N LEU A 253 4.29 8.79 19.24
CA LEU A 253 3.68 8.48 17.96
C LEU A 253 4.42 9.24 16.87
N ALA A 254 4.64 8.60 15.73
CA ALA A 254 4.91 9.33 14.49
C ALA A 254 3.62 9.33 13.68
N ILE A 255 3.14 10.50 13.28
CA ILE A 255 1.91 10.65 12.50
C ILE A 255 2.20 11.33 11.17
N GLN A 256 1.55 10.87 10.10
CA GLN A 256 1.41 11.61 8.85
C GLN A 256 0.05 12.31 8.87
N ALA A 257 0.07 13.65 8.89
CA ALA A 257 -1.15 14.45 8.97
C ALA A 257 -1.27 15.40 7.78
N GLY A 258 -2.50 15.60 7.31
CA GLY A 258 -2.83 16.67 6.36
C GLY A 258 -2.80 18.05 7.02
N GLU A 259 -2.33 19.04 6.27
CA GLU A 259 -2.23 20.44 6.69
C GLU A 259 -3.27 21.32 5.97
N ALA A 260 -3.52 22.52 6.52
CA ALA A 260 -4.55 23.42 6.01
C ALA A 260 -4.27 23.97 4.60
N ASP A 261 -3.01 23.98 4.18
CA ASP A 261 -2.57 24.36 2.84
C ASP A 261 -2.74 23.23 1.80
N GLY A 262 -3.20 22.05 2.23
CA GLY A 262 -3.38 20.86 1.40
C GLY A 262 -2.13 19.98 1.31
N ASN A 263 -1.02 20.35 1.94
CA ASN A 263 0.17 19.52 2.05
C ASN A 263 0.02 18.47 3.17
N VAL A 264 1.05 17.64 3.31
CA VAL A 264 1.16 16.66 4.39
C VAL A 264 2.49 16.85 5.11
N ALA A 265 2.49 16.59 6.41
CA ALA A 265 3.69 16.63 7.23
C ALA A 265 3.74 15.42 8.15
N ILE A 266 4.96 15.07 8.56
CA ILE A 266 5.24 14.05 9.56
C ILE A 266 5.57 14.74 10.87
N TYR A 267 4.91 14.31 11.93
CA TYR A 267 5.10 14.82 13.29
C TYR A 267 5.47 13.70 14.25
N ALA A 268 6.37 13.97 15.19
CA ALA A 268 6.54 13.19 16.41
C ALA A 268 5.64 13.80 17.50
N VAL A 269 4.84 12.97 18.15
CA VAL A 269 3.85 13.38 19.15
C VAL A 269 4.10 12.60 20.44
N PRO A 270 4.32 13.26 21.59
CA PRO A 270 4.58 12.57 22.84
C PRO A 270 3.30 11.86 23.33
N LEU A 271 3.45 10.59 23.71
CA LEU A 271 2.35 9.78 24.24
C LEU A 271 2.33 9.88 25.76
N ARG A 272 1.36 10.64 26.29
CA ARG A 272 1.26 10.98 27.72
C ARG A 272 -0.19 11.22 28.16
N ASP A 273 -0.41 11.32 29.47
CA ASP A 273 -1.68 11.69 30.08
C ASP A 273 -1.52 13.01 30.87
N PRO A 274 -2.26 14.09 30.55
CA PRO A 274 -3.27 14.19 29.48
C PRO A 274 -2.66 14.10 28.07
N PRO A 275 -3.46 13.73 27.04
CA PRO A 275 -3.01 13.68 25.65
C PRO A 275 -2.30 14.95 25.17
N ALA A 276 -1.30 14.78 24.31
CA ALA A 276 -0.55 15.89 23.74
C ALA A 276 -1.44 16.82 22.91
N VAL A 277 -1.27 18.13 23.09
CA VAL A 277 -1.90 19.16 22.26
C VAL A 277 -1.02 19.46 21.05
N GLN A 278 -1.57 20.19 20.08
CA GLN A 278 -0.89 20.46 18.81
C GLN A 278 0.44 21.20 18.98
N GLU A 279 0.56 22.05 20.00
CA GLU A 279 1.80 22.77 20.33
C GLU A 279 2.92 21.85 20.83
N ASP A 280 2.59 20.65 21.29
CA ASP A 280 3.57 19.65 21.71
C ASP A 280 4.14 18.85 20.52
N TRP A 281 3.55 18.99 19.33
CA TRP A 281 3.93 18.19 18.16
C TRP A 281 5.21 18.73 17.53
N ILE A 282 6.14 17.83 17.24
CA ILE A 282 7.44 18.16 16.67
C ILE A 282 7.41 17.82 15.18
N ARG A 283 7.53 18.83 14.33
CA ARG A 283 7.57 18.62 12.87
C ARG A 283 8.89 17.95 12.49
N ILE A 284 8.82 16.77 11.90
CA ILE A 284 9.99 15.99 11.46
C ILE A 284 10.27 16.23 9.98
N ALA A 285 9.23 16.23 9.14
CA ALA A 285 9.37 16.39 7.69
C ALA A 285 8.07 16.95 7.06
N GLY A 286 8.19 17.47 5.84
CA GLY A 286 7.07 18.04 5.06
C GLY A 286 7.37 19.47 4.59
N GLY A 287 6.34 20.17 4.10
CA GLY A 287 6.48 21.49 3.49
C GLY A 287 6.26 21.38 1.98
N ASP A 288 7.25 21.81 1.19
CA ASP A 288 7.15 21.80 -0.29
C ASP A 288 7.28 20.39 -0.90
N THR A 289 7.75 19.42 -0.11
CA THR A 289 7.89 18.01 -0.51
C THR A 289 6.82 17.17 0.15
N TRP A 290 6.27 16.22 -0.60
CA TRP A 290 5.42 15.20 -0.02
C TRP A 290 6.23 14.25 0.87
N VAL A 291 5.60 13.83 1.96
CA VAL A 291 6.14 12.87 2.92
C VAL A 291 5.06 11.87 3.36
N GLY A 292 5.44 10.63 3.69
CA GLY A 292 4.51 9.62 4.19
C GLY A 292 5.15 8.36 4.77
N ALA A 293 4.31 7.45 5.26
CA ALA A 293 4.72 6.18 5.86
C ALA A 293 5.85 6.29 6.91
N PRO A 294 5.69 7.12 7.96
CA PRO A 294 6.71 7.24 9.00
C PRO A 294 6.85 5.95 9.81
N ARG A 295 8.08 5.51 10.09
CA ARG A 295 8.38 4.36 10.96
C ARG A 295 9.57 4.64 11.88
N TRP A 296 9.43 4.34 13.15
CA TRP A 296 10.48 4.51 14.17
C TRP A 296 11.60 3.47 14.03
N SER A 297 12.82 3.91 14.28
CA SER A 297 13.93 3.00 14.60
C SER A 297 13.70 2.33 15.97
N PRO A 298 14.31 1.17 16.23
CA PRO A 298 14.18 0.45 17.49
C PRO A 298 14.52 1.27 18.75
N ASP A 299 15.49 2.17 18.65
CA ASP A 299 15.94 3.06 19.72
C ASP A 299 15.19 4.41 19.75
N GLY A 300 14.31 4.66 18.78
CA GLY A 300 13.62 5.92 18.54
C GLY A 300 14.51 7.09 18.10
N GLY A 301 15.81 6.85 17.86
CA GLY A 301 16.77 7.87 17.46
C GLY A 301 16.70 8.28 15.98
N THR A 302 15.93 7.55 15.16
CA THR A 302 15.75 7.83 13.74
C THR A 302 14.30 7.58 13.34
N LEU A 303 13.76 8.44 12.47
CA LEU A 303 12.49 8.21 11.82
C LEU A 303 12.71 7.99 10.32
N TYR A 304 12.30 6.83 9.82
CA TYR A 304 12.29 6.49 8.40
C TYR A 304 10.96 6.89 7.78
N TYR A 305 10.97 7.38 6.54
CA TYR A 305 9.76 7.81 5.84
C TYR A 305 9.97 7.85 4.33
N LEU A 306 8.87 7.93 3.59
CA LEU A 306 8.87 8.21 2.16
C LEU A 306 8.90 9.70 1.91
N SER A 307 9.66 10.17 0.92
CA SER A 307 9.65 11.56 0.48
C SER A 307 9.94 11.68 -1.01
N ASP A 308 9.35 12.69 -1.66
CA ASP A 308 9.61 13.02 -3.06
C ASP A 308 10.64 14.15 -3.27
N ARG A 309 11.48 14.40 -2.26
CA ARG A 309 12.43 15.50 -2.25
C ARG A 309 13.50 15.45 -3.35
N ASP A 310 13.72 14.29 -3.96
CA ASP A 310 14.62 14.09 -5.10
C ASP A 310 13.83 13.87 -6.41
N ASP A 311 12.63 14.45 -6.51
CA ASP A 311 11.66 14.35 -7.62
C ASP A 311 11.01 12.97 -7.80
N PHE A 312 11.39 11.99 -6.98
CA PHE A 312 10.83 10.64 -6.95
C PHE A 312 10.51 10.21 -5.53
N ILE A 313 9.51 9.36 -5.35
CA ILE A 313 9.24 8.81 -4.01
C ILE A 313 10.36 7.83 -3.64
N CYS A 314 11.11 8.17 -2.60
CA CYS A 314 12.24 7.40 -2.10
C CYS A 314 12.13 7.17 -0.59
N VAL A 315 12.94 6.25 -0.07
CA VAL A 315 13.06 6.03 1.38
C VAL A 315 14.15 6.96 1.93
N TRP A 316 13.75 7.77 2.89
CA TRP A 316 14.59 8.74 3.59
C TRP A 316 14.53 8.51 5.09
N ALA A 317 15.50 9.07 5.80
CA ALA A 317 15.53 9.04 7.25
C ALA A 317 15.94 10.40 7.83
N GLN A 318 15.43 10.71 9.02
CA GLN A 318 15.81 11.86 9.82
C GLN A 318 16.31 11.37 11.18
N SER A 319 17.54 11.71 11.53
CA SER A 319 18.07 11.49 12.88
C SER A 319 17.39 12.46 13.84
N LEU A 320 17.12 12.00 15.06
CA LEU A 320 16.39 12.71 16.09
C LEU A 320 17.19 12.77 17.38
N ASP A 321 17.05 13.87 18.11
CA ASP A 321 17.59 13.98 19.47
C ASP A 321 16.92 12.91 20.37
N PRO A 322 17.69 12.17 21.19
CA PRO A 322 17.15 11.07 21.99
C PRO A 322 16.15 11.52 23.06
N ASP A 323 16.25 12.76 23.53
CA ASP A 323 15.41 13.28 24.61
C ASP A 323 14.24 14.10 24.07
N THR A 324 14.52 15.02 23.13
CA THR A 324 13.49 15.94 22.63
C THR A 324 12.75 15.40 21.42
N ARG A 325 13.34 14.46 20.67
CA ARG A 325 12.89 14.04 19.33
C ARG A 325 12.91 15.14 18.28
N GLU A 326 13.62 16.24 18.53
CA GLU A 326 13.86 17.25 17.51
C GLU A 326 14.78 16.72 16.40
N PRO A 327 14.57 17.10 15.13
CA PRO A 327 15.47 16.75 14.03
C PRO A 327 16.92 17.19 14.28
N VAL A 328 17.86 16.27 14.10
CA VAL A 328 19.31 16.50 14.20
C VAL A 328 19.95 16.36 12.82
N GLY A 329 20.52 17.45 12.32
CA GLY A 329 21.19 17.49 11.01
C GLY A 329 20.23 17.31 9.83
N ASP A 330 20.81 17.23 8.63
CA ASP A 330 20.04 17.03 7.41
C ASP A 330 19.56 15.57 7.29
N PRO A 331 18.34 15.33 6.77
CA PRO A 331 17.89 13.97 6.50
C PRO A 331 18.72 13.32 5.38
N PHE A 332 18.86 12.00 5.44
CA PHE A 332 19.74 11.22 4.57
C PHE A 332 18.98 10.17 3.76
N PRO A 333 19.45 9.82 2.55
CA PRO A 333 18.79 8.82 1.72
C PRO A 333 19.08 7.41 2.27
N VAL A 334 18.07 6.55 2.25
CA VAL A 334 18.18 5.12 2.59
C VAL A 334 18.04 4.27 1.33
N VAL A 335 17.02 4.56 0.50
CA VAL A 335 16.82 3.88 -0.78
C VAL A 335 16.31 4.86 -1.84
N HIS A 336 17.02 4.91 -2.97
CA HIS A 336 16.56 5.58 -4.19
C HIS A 336 15.63 4.66 -5.01
N ALA A 337 14.33 4.69 -4.73
CA ALA A 337 13.30 3.80 -5.28
C ALA A 337 12.69 4.30 -6.60
N HIS A 338 13.55 4.65 -7.55
CA HIS A 338 13.16 5.20 -8.86
C HIS A 338 13.92 4.57 -10.04
N THR A 339 14.14 3.25 -9.98
CA THR A 339 14.69 2.45 -11.09
C THR A 339 13.58 1.63 -11.75
N ALA A 340 13.80 1.06 -12.94
CA ALA A 340 12.78 0.23 -13.62
C ALA A 340 12.37 -1.01 -12.81
N SER A 341 13.31 -1.57 -12.02
CA SER A 341 13.04 -2.70 -11.13
C SER A 341 12.40 -2.28 -9.81
N MET A 342 12.45 -1.01 -9.44
CA MET A 342 12.03 -0.50 -8.14
C MET A 342 11.58 0.95 -8.31
N ALA A 343 10.31 1.12 -8.66
CA ALA A 343 9.69 2.41 -8.95
C ALA A 343 8.49 2.67 -8.01
N MET A 344 8.59 3.73 -7.22
CA MET A 344 7.45 4.30 -6.50
C MET A 344 6.90 5.52 -7.26
N SER A 345 5.74 5.35 -7.90
CA SER A 345 5.11 6.40 -8.72
C SER A 345 4.39 7.46 -7.88
N THR A 346 4.45 8.72 -8.32
CA THR A 346 3.77 9.86 -7.67
C THR A 346 2.26 9.87 -7.90
N ILE A 347 1.74 9.13 -8.88
CA ILE A 347 0.32 9.17 -9.29
C ILE A 347 -0.60 8.51 -8.25
N ARG A 348 -0.05 7.73 -7.29
CA ARG A 348 -0.79 7.11 -6.18
C ARG A 348 0.05 6.94 -4.91
N ARG A 349 0.45 8.05 -4.30
CA ARG A 349 1.26 8.10 -3.07
C ARG A 349 0.83 7.15 -1.93
N SER A 350 -0.48 6.95 -1.72
CA SER A 350 -1.00 6.13 -0.62
C SER A 350 -0.83 4.61 -0.78
N MET A 351 -0.32 4.12 -1.92
CA MET A 351 -0.03 2.69 -2.09
C MET A 351 1.35 2.31 -1.56
N TRP A 352 2.21 3.29 -1.32
CA TRP A 352 3.60 3.07 -0.90
C TRP A 352 3.70 3.13 0.61
N THR A 353 4.40 2.16 1.18
CA THR A 353 4.63 2.05 2.62
C THR A 353 5.97 1.35 2.88
N LEU A 354 6.43 1.46 4.12
CA LEU A 354 7.58 0.76 4.64
C LEU A 354 7.31 0.29 6.07
N GLU A 355 8.13 -0.66 6.51
CA GLU A 355 8.13 -1.21 7.86
C GLU A 355 9.58 -1.37 8.31
N VAL A 356 9.85 -1.14 9.59
CA VAL A 356 11.19 -1.21 10.18
C VAL A 356 11.21 -2.31 11.23
N ALA A 357 12.21 -3.19 11.12
CA ALA A 357 12.55 -4.15 12.15
C ALA A 357 13.97 -3.86 12.67
N LYS A 358 14.44 -4.67 13.62
CA LYS A 358 15.66 -4.41 14.40
C LYS A 358 16.88 -4.00 13.56
N ASP A 359 17.10 -4.65 12.43
CA ASP A 359 18.30 -4.55 11.60
C ASP A 359 17.99 -4.40 10.11
N ARG A 360 16.74 -4.06 9.76
CA ARG A 360 16.29 -4.03 8.36
C ARG A 360 15.08 -3.13 8.17
N LEU A 361 14.93 -2.67 6.93
CA LEU A 361 13.77 -1.96 6.45
C LEU A 361 13.19 -2.71 5.26
N VAL A 362 11.88 -2.94 5.29
CA VAL A 362 11.12 -3.52 4.17
C VAL A 362 10.19 -2.46 3.61
N PHE A 363 10.14 -2.34 2.30
CA PHE A 363 9.28 -1.38 1.60
C PHE A 363 8.66 -2.03 0.36
N ASN A 364 7.55 -1.48 -0.12
CA ASN A 364 6.98 -1.92 -1.39
C ASN A 364 7.35 -0.99 -2.55
N ALA A 365 7.66 -1.56 -3.70
CA ALA A 365 7.95 -0.81 -4.92
C ALA A 365 7.49 -1.58 -6.16
N GLY A 366 7.11 -0.84 -7.19
CA GLY A 366 6.69 -1.42 -8.47
C GLY A 366 7.88 -1.86 -9.31
N GLU A 367 7.84 -3.08 -9.82
CA GLU A 367 8.67 -3.53 -10.94
C GLU A 367 7.87 -3.36 -12.23
N MET A 368 8.48 -2.68 -13.21
CA MET A 368 7.86 -2.45 -14.51
C MET A 368 8.67 -3.12 -15.62
N THR A 369 8.03 -4.04 -16.34
CA THR A 369 8.61 -4.68 -17.52
C THR A 369 7.63 -4.54 -18.67
N GLY A 370 8.11 -4.42 -19.90
CA GLY A 370 7.21 -4.32 -21.04
C GLY A 370 7.93 -4.38 -22.38
N ASP A 371 7.15 -4.75 -23.38
CA ASP A 371 7.57 -4.89 -24.77
C ASP A 371 6.56 -4.21 -25.69
N VAL A 372 7.01 -3.93 -26.92
CA VAL A 372 6.15 -3.41 -27.99
C VAL A 372 5.94 -4.50 -29.03
N TYR A 373 4.68 -4.76 -29.35
CA TYR A 373 4.26 -5.78 -30.31
C TYR A 373 3.64 -5.11 -31.53
N THR A 374 3.81 -5.71 -32.71
CA THR A 374 3.08 -5.30 -33.91
C THR A 374 2.38 -6.49 -34.55
N ALA A 375 1.17 -6.27 -35.06
CA ALA A 375 0.37 -7.27 -35.75
C ALA A 375 -0.45 -6.61 -36.86
N MET A 376 -1.02 -7.39 -37.77
CA MET A 376 -2.06 -6.88 -38.65
C MET A 376 -3.39 -6.89 -37.88
N LEU A 377 -4.14 -5.79 -37.94
CA LEU A 377 -5.53 -5.78 -37.51
C LEU A 377 -6.32 -6.49 -38.61
N GLU A 378 -6.94 -7.62 -38.27
CA GLU A 378 -7.74 -8.36 -39.24
C GLU A 378 -8.95 -7.51 -39.68
N GLU A 379 -9.07 -7.32 -40.98
CA GLU A 379 -10.29 -6.80 -41.62
C GLU A 379 -11.27 -7.98 -41.71
N ASP A 380 -12.47 -7.81 -41.17
CA ASP A 380 -13.55 -8.80 -41.32
C ASP A 380 -14.15 -8.78 -42.73
#